data_AF-A0AAE7R368-F1
#
_entry.id   AF-A0AAE7R368-F1
#
_cell.length_a   1.000
_cell.length_b   1.000
_cell.length_c   1.000
_cell.angle_alpha   90.00
_cell.angle_beta   90.00
_cell.angle_gamma   90.00
#
_symmetry.space_group_name_H-M   'P 1'
#
loop_
_entity.id
_entity.type
_entity.pdbx_description
1 polymer ?
#
loop_
_entity_poly.entity_id
_entity_poly.type
_entity_poly.pdbx_seq_one_letter_code
_entity_poly.pdbx_strand_id
1 'polypeptide(L)' 'MRTTIEIDDALIAEAMELSGLPTKEAVVELAVREFIEYHSRRKALDELKGMGWDGDLDEMRSGGDSKTTHNQHAAE' A
#
# COMPACT_ATOMS: atom_id res chain seq x y z
N MET A 1 8.39 8.52 27.70
CA MET A 1 8.41 7.54 28.82
C MET A 1 9.57 6.60 28.55
N ARG A 2 10.41 6.27 29.55
CA ARG A 2 11.53 5.35 29.36
C ARG A 2 11.17 4.00 29.96
N THR A 3 11.24 2.96 29.15
CA THR A 3 10.92 1.58 29.55
C THR A 3 12.05 0.67 29.09
N THR A 4 12.42 -0.30 29.93
CA THR A 4 13.37 -1.35 29.56
C THR A 4 12.57 -2.59 29.15
N ILE A 5 12.79 -3.08 27.94
CA ILE A 5 12.17 -4.29 27.40
C ILE A 5 13.26 -5.20 26.83
N GLU A 6 13.10 -6.50 26.99
CA GLU A 6 13.99 -7.48 26.37
C GLU A 6 13.49 -7.77 24.95
N ILE A 7 14.36 -7.59 23.97
CA ILE A 7 14.12 -7.84 22.55
C ILE A 7 15.26 -8.74 22.06
N ASP A 8 14.93 -9.68 21.17
CA ASP A 8 15.93 -10.50 20.50
C ASP A 8 16.96 -9.62 19.77
N ASP A 9 18.25 -9.84 20.05
CA ASP A 9 19.33 -9.06 19.47
C ASP A 9 19.51 -9.28 17.96
N ALA A 10 19.19 -10.48 17.44
CA ALA A 10 19.21 -10.74 16.01
C ALA A 10 18.09 -9.98 15.31
N LEU A 11 16.90 -9.93 15.93
CA LEU A 11 15.75 -9.19 15.40
C LEU A 11 16.04 -7.69 15.29
N ILE A 12 16.60 -7.08 16.34
CA ILE A 12 16.90 -5.65 16.31
C ILE A 12 18.06 -5.34 15.35
N ALA A 13 19.04 -6.24 15.23
CA ALA A 13 20.14 -6.10 14.28
C ALA A 13 19.64 -6.10 12.84
N GLU A 14 18.80 -7.08 12.46
CA GLU A 14 18.18 -7.14 11.13
C GLU A 14 17.35 -5.88 10.86
N ALA A 15 16.53 -5.45 11.83
CA ALA A 15 15.73 -4.24 11.69
C ALA A 15 16.60 -2.97 11.53
N MET A 16 17.72 -2.87 12.25
CA MET A 16 18.67 -1.77 12.08
C MET A 16 19.35 -1.78 10.71
N GLU A 17 19.72 -2.95 10.19
CA GLU A 17 20.28 -3.08 8.83
C GLU A 17 19.28 -2.67 7.76
N LEU A 18 18.03 -3.11 7.87
CA LEU A 18 16.95 -2.78 6.94
C LEU A 18 16.57 -1.30 6.99
N SER A 19 16.49 -0.71 8.19
CA SER A 19 16.07 0.68 8.36
C SER A 19 17.21 1.69 8.22
N GLY A 20 18.47 1.25 8.29
CA GLY A 20 19.66 2.11 8.30
C GLY A 20 19.75 3.03 9.53
N LEU A 21 19.05 2.72 10.62
CA LEU A 21 18.97 3.59 11.79
C LEU A 21 20.11 3.29 12.78
N PRO A 22 20.69 4.32 13.41
CA PRO A 22 21.89 4.16 14.23
C PRO A 22 21.61 3.61 15.64
N THR A 23 20.36 3.62 16.11
CA THR A 23 20.03 3.25 17.49
C THR A 23 18.84 2.29 17.57
N LYS A 24 18.90 1.37 18.55
CA LYS A 24 17.79 0.46 18.89
C LYS A 24 16.50 1.23 19.20
N GLU A 25 16.61 2.37 19.88
CA GLU A 25 15.46 3.23 20.21
C GLU A 25 14.77 3.79 18.96
N ALA A 26 15.55 4.29 17.99
CA ALA A 26 14.99 4.82 16.75
C ALA A 26 14.27 3.73 15.93
N VAL A 27 14.83 2.52 15.90
CA VAL A 27 14.19 1.37 15.23
C VAL A 27 12.88 1.01 15.91
N VAL A 28 12.86 0.94 17.25
CA VAL A 28 11.63 0.63 17.99
C VAL A 28 10.58 1.72 17.77
N GLU A 29 10.96 3.00 17.78
CA GLU A 29 10.02 4.08 17.53
C GLU A 29 9.43 4.02 16.11
N LEU A 30 10.27 3.74 15.11
CA LEU A 30 9.82 3.55 13.73
C LEU A 30 8.85 2.37 13.64
N ALA A 31 9.20 1.22 14.20
CA ALA A 31 8.38 0.00 14.16
C ALA A 31 7.00 0.22 14.80
N VAL A 32 6.94 0.91 15.94
CA VAL A 32 5.66 1.23 16.60
C VAL A 32 4.81 2.18 15.74
N ARG A 33 5.42 3.16 15.08
CA ARG A 33 4.72 4.10 14.20
C ARG A 33 4.11 3.36 12.99
N GLU A 34 4.91 2.54 12.32
CA GLU A 34 4.45 1.75 11.17
C GLU A 34 3.35 0.75 11.57
N PHE A 35 3.47 0.15 12.76
CA PHE A 35 2.45 -0.75 13.29
C PHE A 35 1.10 -0.03 13.44
N ILE A 36 1.10 1.19 13.97
CA ILE A 36 -0.11 2.01 14.12
C ILE A 36 -0.69 2.37 12.74
N GLU A 37 0.13 2.86 11.83
CA GLU A 37 -0.30 3.25 10.48
C GLU A 37 -0.90 2.06 9.71
N TYR A 38 -0.26 0.90 9.79
CA TYR A 38 -0.74 -0.34 9.18
C TYR A 38 -2.14 -0.70 9.68
N HIS A 39 -2.35 -0.70 11.01
CA HIS A 39 -3.65 -1.05 11.60
C HIS A 39 -4.71 0.02 11.34
N SER A 40 -4.34 1.30 11.35
CA SER A 40 -5.24 2.39 11.01
C SER A 40 -5.78 2.25 9.58
N ARG A 41 -4.88 2.00 8.61
CA ARG A 41 -5.27 1.76 7.21
C ARG A 41 -6.14 0.52 7.07
N ARG A 42 -5.83 -0.57 7.79
CA ARG A 42 -6.67 -1.78 7.78
C ARG A 42 -8.07 -1.51 8.29
N LYS A 43 -8.19 -0.78 9.40
CA LYS A 43 -9.49 -0.40 9.96
C LYS A 43 -10.31 0.41 8.96
N ALA A 44 -9.68 1.39 8.30
CA ALA A 44 -10.37 2.18 7.26
C ALA A 44 -10.85 1.30 6.09
N LEU A 45 -10.05 0.31 5.66
CA LEU A 45 -10.48 -0.65 4.64
C LEU A 45 -11.63 -1.54 5.10
N ASP A 46 -11.61 -1.98 6.36
CA ASP A 46 -12.71 -2.76 6.94
C ASP A 46 -14.00 -1.93 7.04
N GLU A 47 -13.91 -0.62 7.30
CA GLU A 47 -15.06 0.30 7.30
C GLU A 47 -15.63 0.52 5.88
N LEU A 48 -14.77 0.53 4.86
CA LEU A 48 -15.19 0.58 3.46
C LEU A 48 -15.79 -0.74 2.97
N LYS A 49 -15.45 -1.86 3.63
CA LYS A 49 -15.93 -3.19 3.27
C LYS A 49 -17.44 -3.29 3.52
N GLY A 50 -18.18 -3.57 2.45
CA GLY A 50 -19.64 -3.70 2.52
C GLY A 50 -20.40 -2.38 2.31
N MET A 51 -19.71 -1.27 2.06
CA MET A 51 -20.34 0.00 1.68
C MET A 51 -21.01 -0.06 0.29
N GLY A 52 -20.78 -1.15 -0.46
CA GLY A 52 -21.29 -1.35 -1.81
C GLY A 52 -20.55 -0.48 -2.82
N TRP A 53 -20.46 -0.96 -4.05
CA TRP A 53 -20.04 -0.14 -5.18
C TRP A 53 -21.09 -0.30 -6.26
N ASP A 54 -21.74 0.80 -6.64
CA ASP A 54 -22.98 0.82 -7.43
C ASP A 54 -22.71 1.12 -8.93
N GLY A 55 -21.49 0.87 -9.40
CA GLY A 55 -21.11 1.05 -10.80
C GLY A 55 -21.13 -0.26 -11.59
N ASP A 56 -20.96 -0.16 -12.91
CA ASP A 56 -20.71 -1.29 -13.80
C ASP A 56 -19.22 -1.30 -14.20
N LEU A 57 -18.50 -2.36 -13.81
CA LEU A 57 -17.07 -2.50 -14.08
C LEU A 57 -16.77 -2.69 -15.57
N ASP A 58 -17.70 -3.30 -16.31
CA ASP A 58 -17.52 -3.60 -17.73
C ASP A 58 -17.75 -2.36 -18.57
N GLU A 59 -18.74 -1.53 -18.21
CA GLU A 59 -18.97 -0.23 -18.86
C GLU A 59 -17.75 0.70 -18.74
N MET A 60 -17.13 0.77 -17.55
CA MET A 60 -15.94 1.59 -17.32
C MET A 60 -14.71 1.09 -18.07
N ARG A 61 -14.57 -0.21 -18.28
CA ARG A 61 -13.45 -0.81 -19.02
C ARG A 61 -13.63 -0.72 -20.53
N SER A 62 -14.88 -0.69 -21.00
CA SER A 62 -15.19 -0.69 -22.44
C SER A 62 -15.07 0.70 -23.10
N GLY A 63 -14.76 1.76 -22.34
CA GLY A 63 -14.55 3.13 -22.83
C GLY A 63 -13.31 3.34 -23.73
N GLY A 64 -12.67 2.27 -24.18
CA GLY A 64 -11.41 2.30 -24.95
C GLY A 64 -11.46 1.72 -26.36
N ASP A 65 -12.58 1.21 -26.86
CA ASP A 65 -12.68 0.73 -28.25
C ASP A 65 -13.05 1.89 -29.19
N SER A 66 -12.19 2.91 -29.21
CA SER A 66 -12.20 3.90 -30.28
C SER A 66 -11.72 3.19 -31.54
N LYS A 67 -12.68 2.77 -32.37
CA LYS A 67 -12.43 2.17 -33.69
C LYS A 67 -11.42 3.04 -34.44
N THR A 68 -10.20 2.53 -34.59
CA THR A 68 -9.25 3.02 -35.57
C THR A 68 -9.83 2.70 -36.95
N THR A 69 -10.62 3.63 -37.52
CA THR A 69 -10.91 3.64 -38.95
C THR A 69 -9.64 4.06 -39.67
N HIS A 70 -8.77 3.09 -39.93
CA HIS A 70 -7.70 3.22 -40.91
C HIS A 70 -7.86 2.10 -41.94
N ASN A 71 -8.73 2.30 -42.94
CA ASN A 71 -8.46 1.85 -44.30
C ASN A 71 -9.43 2.47 -45.32
N GLN A 72 -8.90 2.67 -46.52
CA GLN A 72 -9.54 2.84 -47.84
C GLN A 72 -9.96 4.25 -48.27
N HIS A 73 -9.03 4.92 -48.96
CA HIS A 73 -9.26 5.29 -50.36
C HIS A 73 -7.94 5.21 -51.14
N ALA A 74 -7.72 4.06 -51.77
CA ALA A 74 -6.88 3.89 -52.94
C ALA A 74 -7.83 3.64 -54.13
N ALA A 75 -7.46 4.17 -55.31
CA ALA A 75 -8.27 4.38 -56.52
C ALA A 75 -9.17 5.63 -56.40
N GLU A 76 -9.06 6.64 -57.26
CA GLU A 76 -8.77 6.65 -58.70
C GLU A 76 -7.78 7.76 -59.12
#